data_AF-X6LA19-F1
#
_entry.id   AF-X6LA19-F1
#
_cell.length_a   1.000
_cell.length_b   1.000
_cell.length_c   1.000
_cell.angle_alpha   90.00
_cell.angle_beta   90.00
_cell.angle_gamma   90.00
#
_symmetry.space_group_name_H-M   'P 1'
#
loop_
_entity.id
_entity.type
_entity.pdbx_description
1 polymer ?
#
loop_
_entity_poly.entity_id
_entity_poly.type
_entity_poly.pdbx_seq_one_letter_code
_entity_poly.pdbx_strand_id
1 'polypeptide(L)'
;DIRSDKQIQVFIGHTDCVLSVKYSPFVIKNISGNSNVICSGSWDNTIRFWDIRSNKKELYSIEEGEEDNGIKCLKFVSLKNK
;
A
#
# COMPACT_ATOMS: atom_id res chain seq x y z
N ASP A 1 10.30 -11.32 6.47
CA ASP A 1 9.78 -12.59 5.93
C ASP A 1 9.75 -13.58 7.07
N ILE A 2 8.57 -14.10 7.41
CA ILE A 2 8.38 -14.92 8.62
C ILE A 2 9.10 -16.26 8.59
N ARG A 3 9.49 -16.74 7.40
CA ARG A 3 10.15 -18.04 7.21
C ARG A 3 11.66 -17.94 7.38
N SER A 4 12.23 -16.82 6.98
CA SER A 4 13.67 -16.54 7.04
C SER A 4 14.06 -15.59 8.17
N ASP A 5 13.08 -14.98 8.84
CA ASP A 5 13.25 -13.91 9.83
C ASP A 5 14.06 -12.70 9.32
N LYS A 6 14.12 -12.54 7.99
CA LYS A 6 14.88 -11.46 7.35
C LYS A 6 13.94 -10.40 6.81
N GLN A 7 14.35 -9.14 6.94
CA GLN A 7 13.74 -8.06 6.18
C GLN A 7 14.01 -8.28 4.70
N ILE A 8 12.94 -8.35 3.90
CA ILE A 8 13.03 -8.57 2.44
C ILE A 8 12.98 -7.28 1.65
N GLN A 9 12.29 -6.25 2.15
CA GLN A 9 12.08 -4.99 1.46
C GLN A 9 11.69 -3.90 2.46
N VAL A 10 12.06 -2.65 2.15
CA VAL A 10 11.63 -1.44 2.86
C VAL A 10 10.97 -0.52 1.86
N PHE A 11 9.79 -0.01 2.20
CA PHE A 11 9.08 1.00 1.42
C PHE A 11 9.28 2.35 2.06
N ILE A 12 9.96 3.26 1.34
CA ILE A 12 10.26 4.62 1.79
C ILE A 12 9.41 5.56 0.95
N GLY A 13 8.60 6.39 1.60
CA GLY A 13 7.81 7.41 0.89
C GLY A 13 6.91 8.24 1.80
N HIS A 14 6.26 7.63 2.78
CA HIS A 14 5.50 8.39 3.78
C HIS A 14 6.39 9.35 4.56
N THR A 15 5.92 10.58 4.76
CA THR A 15 6.64 11.65 5.46
C THR A 15 6.25 11.77 6.92
N ASP A 16 5.23 11.02 7.35
CA ASP A 16 4.78 10.94 8.74
C ASP A 16 4.41 9.48 9.11
N CYS A 17 3.88 9.29 10.31
CA CYS A 17 3.52 8.01 10.90
C CYS A 17 2.54 7.23 10.03
N VAL A 18 2.94 6.03 9.62
CA VAL A 18 2.06 5.07 8.94
C VAL A 18 1.10 4.46 9.97
N LEU A 19 -0.20 4.66 9.77
CA LEU A 19 -1.25 4.24 10.71
C LEU A 19 -1.97 2.97 10.28
N SER A 20 -1.99 2.67 8.99
CA SER A 20 -2.72 1.52 8.45
C SER A 20 -1.97 0.90 7.30
N VAL A 21 -1.90 -0.43 7.28
CA VAL A 21 -1.32 -1.21 6.18
C VAL A 21 -2.23 -2.39 5.86
N LYS A 22 -2.54 -2.62 4.59
CA LYS A 22 -3.37 -3.73 4.11
C LYS A 22 -2.81 -4.34 2.84
N TYR A 23 -2.87 -5.66 2.76
CA TYR A 23 -2.68 -6.37 1.50
C TYR A 23 -3.92 -6.20 0.62
N SER A 24 -3.71 -5.87 -0.65
CA SER A 24 -4.76 -5.96 -1.65
C SER A 24 -5.17 -7.42 -1.82
N PRO A 25 -6.47 -7.77 -1.72
CA PRO A 25 -6.94 -9.10 -2.05
C PRO A 25 -6.95 -9.34 -3.57
N PHE A 26 -6.75 -8.29 -4.37
CA PHE A 26 -6.76 -8.36 -5.82
C PHE A 26 -5.35 -8.55 -6.37
N VAL A 27 -5.22 -9.50 -7.28
CA VAL A 27 -4.02 -9.65 -8.12
C VAL A 27 -4.11 -8.62 -9.23
N ILE A 28 -3.21 -7.63 -9.21
CA ILE A 28 -3.14 -6.62 -10.26
C ILE A 28 -2.20 -7.15 -11.34
N LYS A 29 -2.66 -7.18 -12.59
CA LYS A 29 -1.80 -7.50 -13.74
C LYS A 29 -0.99 -6.26 -14.11
N ASN A 30 0.29 -6.27 -13.81
CA ASN A 30 1.25 -5.26 -14.23
C ASN A 30 2.11 -5.78 -15.39
N ILE A 31 3.01 -4.93 -15.89
CA ILE A 31 3.92 -5.22 -17.03
C ILE A 31 4.78 -6.47 -16.77
N SER A 32 5.03 -6.82 -15.50
CA SER A 32 5.80 -7.99 -15.05
C SER A 32 4.94 -9.20 -14.65
N GLY A 33 3.62 -9.16 -14.84
CA GLY A 33 2.68 -10.24 -14.52
C GLY A 33 1.79 -9.95 -13.31
N ASN A 34 1.49 -10.99 -12.53
CA ASN A 34 0.63 -10.90 -11.33
C ASN A 34 1.39 -10.25 -10.18
N SER A 35 1.00 -9.01 -9.85
CA SER A 35 1.57 -8.21 -8.76
C SER A 35 0.76 -8.36 -7.48
N ASN A 36 1.48 -8.55 -6.37
CA ASN A 36 0.92 -8.49 -5.04
C ASN A 36 1.14 -7.07 -4.52
N VAL A 37 0.04 -6.39 -4.21
CA VAL A 37 0.07 -4.98 -3.83
C VAL A 37 -0.24 -4.81 -2.35
N ILE A 38 0.51 -3.94 -1.69
CA ILE A 38 0.22 -3.43 -0.36
C ILE A 38 -0.26 -1.99 -0.49
N CYS A 39 -1.21 -1.61 0.36
CA CYS A 39 -1.69 -0.25 0.51
C CYS A 39 -1.40 0.22 1.93
N SER A 40 -0.87 1.43 2.08
CA SER A 40 -0.58 2.06 3.37
C SER A 40 -1.20 3.45 3.46
N GLY A 41 -1.64 3.83 4.66
CA GLY A 41 -2.18 5.15 4.97
C GLY A 41 -1.43 5.76 6.16
N SER A 42 -1.28 7.09 6.15
CA SER A 42 -0.38 7.82 7.04
C SER A 42 -0.98 9.14 7.55
N TRP A 43 -0.37 9.71 8.58
CA TRP A 43 -0.61 11.09 9.04
C TRP A 43 -0.21 12.15 8.02
N ASP A 44 0.58 11.81 7.01
CA ASP A 44 0.91 12.70 5.89
C ASP A 44 -0.26 12.91 4.89
N ASN A 45 -1.47 12.45 5.25
CA ASN A 45 -2.68 12.51 4.44
C ASN A 45 -2.60 11.77 3.10
N THR A 46 -1.63 10.88 2.93
CA THR A 46 -1.50 10.07 1.72
C THR A 46 -1.86 8.60 1.94
N ILE A 47 -2.41 8.01 0.88
CA ILE A 47 -2.53 6.56 0.70
C ILE A 47 -1.54 6.14 -0.37
N ARG A 48 -0.58 5.27 -0.05
CA ARG A 48 0.45 4.80 -1.00
C ARG A 48 0.27 3.32 -1.31
N PHE A 49 0.52 2.96 -2.57
CA PHE A 49 0.44 1.60 -3.08
C PHE A 49 1.84 1.09 -3.44
N TRP A 50 2.13 -0.17 -3.09
CA TRP A 50 3.46 -0.76 -3.21
C TRP A 50 3.39 -2.13 -3.88
N ASP A 51 4.26 -2.40 -4.84
CA ASP A 51 4.47 -3.74 -5.39
C ASP A 51 5.52 -4.50 -4.56
N ILE A 52 5.15 -5.66 -4.02
CA ILE A 52 6.03 -6.49 -3.19
C ILE A 52 7.07 -7.25 -4.02
N ARG A 53 6.76 -7.56 -5.28
CA ARG A 53 7.62 -8.36 -6.16
C ARG A 53 8.51 -7.50 -7.04
N SER A 54 8.13 -6.24 -7.24
CA SER A 54 9.00 -5.27 -7.89
C SER A 54 10.08 -4.80 -6.92
N ASN A 55 11.33 -4.83 -7.39
CA ASN A 55 12.47 -4.35 -6.61
C ASN A 55 12.44 -2.83 -6.41
N LYS A 56 11.51 -2.09 -7.04
CA LYS A 56 11.40 -0.64 -6.94
C LYS A 56 9.98 -0.11 -7.13
N LYS A 57 9.67 0.82 -6.22
CA LYS A 57 8.73 1.95 -6.25
C LYS A 57 7.30 1.74 -5.77
N GLU A 58 6.86 2.78 -5.08
CA GLU A 58 5.47 3.22 -5.04
C GLU A 58 4.86 3.10 -6.43
N LEU A 59 3.76 2.36 -6.51
CA LEU A 59 2.96 2.22 -7.73
C LEU A 59 2.12 3.46 -7.97
N TYR A 60 1.53 3.98 -6.89
CA TYR A 60 0.59 5.08 -6.93
C TYR A 60 0.47 5.70 -5.54
N SER A 61 0.17 6.99 -5.48
CA SER A 61 -0.19 7.72 -4.28
C SER A 61 -1.49 8.47 -4.50
N ILE A 62 -2.35 8.45 -3.49
CA ILE A 62 -3.54 9.28 -3.39
C ILE A 62 -3.25 10.29 -2.29
N GLU A 63 -3.41 11.57 -2.61
CA GLU A 63 -3.33 12.66 -1.64
C GLU A 63 -4.76 13.03 -1.27
N GLU A 64 -5.13 12.80 -0.01
CA GLU A 64 -6.32 13.45 0.56
C GLU A 64 -5.90 14.84 1.04
N GLY A 65 -6.82 15.81 1.00
CA GLY A 65 -6.52 17.23 1.21
C GLY A 65 -5.87 17.54 2.57
N GLU A 66 -5.67 18.83 2.85
CA GLU A 66 -5.06 19.34 4.08
C GLU A 66 -5.94 19.14 5.35
N GLU A 67 -6.66 18.02 5.48
CA GLU A 67 -7.35 17.66 6.71
C GLU A 67 -6.37 17.01 7.69
N ASP A 68 -6.26 17.57 8.89
CA ASP A 68 -5.25 17.24 9.91
C ASP A 68 -5.50 15.90 10.65
N ASN A 69 -6.20 14.96 10.04
CA ASN A 69 -6.66 13.75 10.71
C ASN A 69 -5.95 12.46 10.27
N GLY A 70 -5.25 12.47 9.14
CA GLY A 70 -4.52 11.32 8.62
C GLY A 70 -5.40 10.11 8.25
N ILE A 71 -4.79 9.14 7.55
CA ILE A 71 -5.50 7.92 7.13
C ILE A 71 -5.34 6.82 8.20
N LYS A 72 -6.28 6.79 9.13
CA LYS A 72 -6.26 5.86 10.29
C LYS A 72 -6.59 4.41 9.96
N CYS A 73 -7.40 4.16 8.92
CA CYS A 73 -7.79 2.79 8.56
C CYS A 73 -8.09 2.64 7.06
N LEU A 74 -7.74 1.47 6.52
CA LEU A 74 -8.00 1.09 5.14
C LEU A 74 -8.80 -0.22 5.10
N LYS A 75 -9.75 -0.31 4.15
CA LYS A 75 -10.50 -1.53 3.87
C LYS A 75 -10.71 -1.68 2.36
N PHE A 76 -10.26 -2.80 1.82
CA PHE A 76 -10.64 -3.21 0.47
C PHE A 76 -12.08 -3.74 0.49
N VAL A 77 -12.91 -3.22 -0.42
CA VAL A 77 -14.27 -3.69 -0.62
C VAL A 77 -14.34 -4.32 -2.00
N SER A 78 -14.73 -5.59 -2.08
CA SER A 78 -15.04 -6.22 -3.35
C SER A 78 -16.43 -5.77 -3.81
N LEU A 79 -16.51 -5.14 -4.98
CA LEU A 79 -17.78 -4.97 -5.65
C LEU A 79 -18.21 -6.33 -6.21
N LYS A 80 -19.34 -6.83 -5.72
CA LYS A 80 -20.06 -7.92 -6.39
C LYS A 80 -20.82 -7.30 -7.55
N ASN A 81 -20.32 -7.48 -8.76
CA ASN A 81 -21.12 -7.21 -9.94
C ASN A 81 -22.25 -8.26 -9.99
N LYS A 82 -23.50 -7.79 -10.13
CA LYS A 82 -24.69 -8.62 -10.30
C LYS A 82 -24.71 -9.25 -11.70
#